data_AF-A0A0S9MUK4-F1
#
_entry.id   AF-A0A0S9MUK4-F1
#
_cell.length_a   1.000
_cell.length_b   1.000
_cell.length_c   1.000
_cell.angle_alpha   90.00
_cell.angle_beta   90.00
_cell.angle_gamma   90.00
#
_symmetry.space_group_name_H-M   'P 1'
#
loop_
_entity.id
_entity.type
_entity.pdbx_description
1 polymer ?
#
loop_
_entity_poly.entity_id
_entity_poly.type
_entity_poly.pdbx_seq_one_letter_code
_entity_poly.pdbx_strand_id
1 'polypeptide(L)'
;MSKQDDGGPAFPQAKVTVLAEDGTPNEAAAVTHDGMSLRDHFAGLALQGICAHDTTWGWGSTELVAQQAYELADQMLKARKARRP
;
A
#
# COMPACT_ATOMS: atom_id res chain seq x y z
N MET A 1 7.03 14.27 12.49
CA MET A 1 5.98 13.38 11.97
C MET A 1 6.62 12.03 11.72
N SER A 2 6.29 11.02 12.52
CA SER A 2 6.84 9.67 12.32
C SER A 2 6.34 9.14 10.98
N LYS A 3 7.26 8.72 10.12
CA LYS A 3 6.96 8.06 8.85
C LYS A 3 6.07 6.85 9.18
N GLN A 4 4.80 6.86 8.78
CA GLN A 4 3.95 5.68 8.92
C GLN A 4 4.59 4.56 8.10
N ASP A 5 4.62 3.35 8.66
CA ASP A 5 5.16 2.20 7.95
C ASP A 5 4.08 1.67 7.01
N ASP A 6 4.19 2.04 5.73
CA ASP A 6 3.21 1.66 4.71
C ASP A 6 3.46 0.24 4.14
N GLY A 7 4.43 -0.50 4.70
CA GLY A 7 4.68 -1.91 4.39
C GLY A 7 5.47 -2.18 3.10
N GLY A 8 5.84 -1.14 2.36
CA GLY A 8 6.49 -1.22 1.04
C GLY A 8 5.48 -1.31 -0.11
N PRO A 9 5.92 -1.60 -1.35
CA PRO A 9 5.03 -1.66 -2.51
C PRO A 9 4.06 -2.84 -2.42
N ALA A 10 2.78 -2.62 -2.79
CA ALA A 10 1.71 -3.62 -2.78
C ALA A 10 1.98 -4.80 -3.72
N PHE A 11 2.63 -4.52 -4.85
CA PHE A 11 2.92 -5.48 -5.91
C PHE A 11 4.42 -5.44 -6.26
N PRO A 12 4.96 -6.52 -6.85
CA PRO A 12 6.34 -6.54 -7.32
C PRO A 12 6.62 -5.40 -8.31
N GLN A 13 7.67 -4.63 -8.05
CA GLN A 13 8.17 -3.61 -8.96
C GLN A 13 9.28 -4.21 -9.82
N ALA A 14 9.18 -4.05 -11.14
CA ALA A 14 10.30 -4.30 -12.03
C ALA A 14 11.33 -3.18 -11.83
N LYS A 15 12.59 -3.56 -11.55
CA LYS A 15 13.70 -2.61 -11.61
C LYS A 15 14.08 -2.43 -13.07
N VAL A 16 13.81 -1.24 -13.61
CA VAL A 16 14.27 -0.87 -14.94
C VAL A 16 15.63 -0.18 -14.79
N THR A 17 16.68 -0.84 -15.23
CA THR A 17 17.99 -0.22 -15.38
C THR A 17 18.01 0.52 -16.71
N VAL A 18 18.04 1.84 -16.64
CA VAL A 18 18.29 2.65 -17.84
C VAL A 18 19.79 2.63 -18.10
N LEU A 19 20.18 2.39 -19.34
CA LEU A 19 21.58 2.48 -19.75
C LEU A 19 21.84 3.88 -20.30
N ALA A 20 23.01 4.43 -20.01
CA ALA A 20 23.53 5.61 -20.70
C ALA A 20 23.88 5.28 -22.16
N GLU A 21 24.17 6.29 -22.98
CA GLU A 21 24.52 6.11 -24.40
C GLU A 21 25.76 5.21 -24.61
N ASP A 22 26.64 5.14 -23.60
CA ASP A 22 27.83 4.29 -23.58
C ASP A 22 27.57 2.84 -23.09
N GLY A 23 26.32 2.50 -22.79
CA GLY A 23 25.90 1.18 -22.31
C GLY A 23 26.11 0.96 -20.81
N THR A 24 26.58 1.96 -20.05
CA THR A 24 26.73 1.84 -18.59
C THR A 24 25.40 2.04 -17.85
N PRO A 25 25.17 1.40 -16.69
CA PRO A 25 23.98 1.63 -15.89
C PRO A 25 23.86 3.10 -15.43
N ASN A 26 22.80 3.78 -15.85
CA ASN A 26 22.44 5.11 -15.39
C ASN A 26 21.50 4.99 -14.18
N GLU A 27 22.07 4.90 -12.98
CA GLU A 27 21.30 4.79 -11.73
C GLU A 27 20.43 6.03 -11.45
N ALA A 28 20.79 7.20 -12.00
CA ALA A 28 19.99 8.42 -11.88
C ALA A 28 18.73 8.41 -12.76
N ALA A 29 18.69 7.56 -13.79
CA ALA A 29 17.54 7.39 -14.67
C ALA A 29 16.72 6.12 -14.35
N ALA A 30 17.07 5.37 -13.31
CA ALA A 30 16.27 4.24 -12.87
C ALA A 30 14.89 4.74 -12.40
N VAL A 31 13.87 4.54 -13.22
CA VAL A 31 12.49 4.90 -12.88
C VAL A 31 11.90 3.81 -12.00
N THR A 32 11.73 4.09 -10.71
CA THR A 32 10.83 3.33 -9.86
C THR A 32 9.42 3.87 -10.06
N HIS A 33 8.52 3.05 -10.62
CA HIS A 33 7.11 3.40 -10.62
C HIS A 33 6.58 3.32 -9.19
N ASP A 34 6.35 4.47 -8.55
CA ASP A 34 5.74 4.55 -7.23
C ASP A 34 4.30 4.02 -7.34
N GLY A 35 4.15 2.72 -7.09
CA GLY A 35 2.86 2.04 -7.04
C GLY A 35 2.17 2.28 -5.70
N MET A 36 1.02 1.64 -5.53
CA MET A 36 0.29 1.62 -4.27
C MET A 36 1.13 0.97 -3.16
N SER A 37 1.06 1.48 -1.93
CA SER A 37 1.68 0.83 -0.77
C SER A 37 0.89 -0.41 -0.33
N LEU A 38 1.53 -1.35 0.39
CA LEU A 38 0.83 -2.51 0.96
C LEU A 38 -0.29 -2.08 1.91
N ARG A 39 -0.08 -0.98 2.63
CA ARG A 39 -1.10 -0.36 3.48
C ARG A 39 -2.33 0.05 2.70
N ASP A 40 -2.15 0.81 1.62
CA ASP A 40 -3.25 1.27 0.76
C ASP A 40 -3.98 0.08 0.10
N HIS A 41 -3.24 -0.97 -0.28
CA HIS A 41 -3.83 -2.17 -0.85
C HIS A 41 -4.73 -2.90 0.16
N PHE A 42 -4.25 -3.12 1.39
CA PHE A 42 -5.06 -3.72 2.45
C PHE A 42 -6.26 -2.85 2.82
N ALA A 43 -6.09 -1.53 2.87
CA ALA A 43 -7.19 -0.60 3.12
C ALA A 43 -8.25 -0.70 2.01
N GLY A 44 -7.84 -0.80 0.74
CA GLY A 44 -8.76 -1.00 -0.38
C GLY A 44 -9.55 -2.31 -0.30
N LEU A 45 -8.91 -3.41 0.10
CA LEU A 45 -9.58 -4.69 0.32
C LEU A 45 -10.57 -4.63 1.49
N ALA A 46 -10.17 -4.01 2.60
CA ALA A 46 -11.04 -3.80 3.75
C ALA A 46 -12.25 -2.93 3.39
N LEU A 47 -12.02 -1.83 2.67
CA LEU A 47 -13.07 -0.93 2.17
C LEU A 47 -14.08 -1.68 1.30
N GLN A 48 -13.62 -2.52 0.37
CA GLN A 48 -14.51 -3.34 -0.46
C GLN A 48 -15.40 -4.25 0.39
N GLY A 49 -14.82 -4.93 1.39
CA GLY A 49 -15.59 -5.78 2.30
C GLY A 49 -16.59 -5.00 3.16
N ILE A 50 -16.16 -3.86 3.72
CA ILE A 50 -17.02 -2.98 4.53
C ILE A 50 -18.18 -2.46 3.69
N CYS A 51 -17.95 -2.06 2.45
CA CYS A 51 -19.00 -1.51 1.57
C CYS A 51 -19.85 -2.58 0.86
N ALA A 52 -19.50 -3.86 0.95
CA ALA A 52 -20.23 -4.93 0.28
C ALA A 52 -21.57 -5.29 0.95
N HIS A 53 -21.75 -4.94 2.22
CA HIS A 53 -22.99 -5.22 2.96
C HIS A 53 -23.93 -4.02 2.88
N ASP A 54 -25.21 -4.29 2.57
CA ASP A 54 -26.24 -3.27 2.34
C ASP A 54 -26.47 -2.35 3.55
N THR A 55 -26.38 -2.89 4.76
CA THR A 55 -26.50 -2.12 6.01
C THR A 55 -25.24 -1.36 6.44
N THR A 56 -24.06 -1.68 5.89
CA THR A 56 -22.79 -0.98 6.21
C THR A 56 -22.49 0.16 5.23
N TRP A 57 -23.15 0.19 4.06
CA TRP A 57 -23.17 1.37 3.17
C TRP A 57 -23.68 2.63 3.91
N GLY A 58 -24.37 2.45 5.05
CA GLY A 58 -24.91 3.52 5.90
C GLY A 58 -24.16 3.81 7.20
N TRP A 59 -22.88 3.43 7.36
CA TRP A 59 -22.11 3.90 8.52
C TRP A 59 -22.08 5.44 8.51
N GLY A 60 -22.32 6.04 9.68
CA GLY A 60 -22.73 7.44 9.85
C GLY A 60 -21.86 8.52 9.19
N SER A 61 -20.67 8.19 8.66
CA SER A 61 -19.92 9.01 7.70
C SER A 61 -18.93 8.15 6.88
N THR A 62 -18.62 8.60 5.64
CA THR A 62 -17.57 8.01 4.79
C THR A 62 -16.17 8.12 5.41
N GLU A 63 -15.95 9.12 6.26
CA GLU A 63 -14.71 9.31 7.03
C GLU A 63 -14.45 8.14 7.99
N LEU A 64 -15.48 7.69 8.71
CA LEU A 64 -15.35 6.56 9.62
C LEU A 64 -15.00 5.27 8.87
N VAL A 65 -15.60 5.06 7.71
CA VAL A 65 -15.33 3.89 6.86
C VAL A 65 -13.87 3.90 6.40
N ALA A 66 -13.36 5.05 5.94
CA ALA A 66 -11.96 5.19 5.55
C ALA A 66 -11.01 4.94 6.74
N GLN A 67 -11.33 5.49 7.91
CA GLN A 67 -10.53 5.29 9.12
C GLN A 67 -10.44 3.80 9.50
N GLN A 68 -11.57 3.09 9.51
CA GLN A 68 -11.62 1.67 9.85
C GLN A 68 -10.85 0.81 8.83
N ALA A 69 -10.94 1.14 7.54
CA ALA A 69 -10.18 0.44 6.51
C ALA A 69 -8.67 0.56 6.72
N TYR A 70 -8.17 1.76 7.04
CA TYR A 70 -6.76 1.97 7.34
C TYR A 70 -6.32 1.34 8.67
N GLU A 71 -7.19 1.32 9.69
CA GLU A 71 -6.89 0.65 10.96
C GLU A 71 -6.71 -0.87 10.78
N LEU A 72 -7.56 -1.50 9.97
CA LEU A 72 -7.41 -2.91 9.59
C LEU A 72 -6.10 -3.16 8.83
N ALA A 73 -5.75 -2.29 7.88
CA ALA A 73 -4.48 -2.37 7.15
C ALA A 73 -3.26 -2.30 8.08
N ASP A 74 -3.28 -1.39 9.05
CA ASP A 74 -2.20 -1.22 10.04
C ASP A 74 -2.04 -2.48 10.92
N GLN A 75 -3.16 -3.12 11.32
CA GLN A 75 -3.11 -4.40 12.04
C GLN A 75 -2.52 -5.54 11.20
N MET A 76 -2.83 -5.60 9.91
CA MET A 76 -2.26 -6.61 9.01
C MET A 76 -0.74 -6.44 8.86
N LEU A 77 -0.25 -5.20 8.75
CA LEU A 77 1.19 -4.91 8.71
C LEU A 77 1.88 -5.28 10.01
N LYS A 78 1.27 -4.98 11.15
CA LYS A 78 1.78 -5.38 12.48
C LYS A 78 1.88 -6.91 12.60
N ALA A 79 0.82 -7.64 12.21
CA ALA A 79 0.81 -9.09 12.23
C ALA A 79 1.88 -9.71 11.31
N ARG A 80 2.08 -9.12 10.12
CA ARG A 80 3.12 -9.54 9.17
C ARG A 80 4.52 -9.37 9.75
N LYS A 81 4.82 -8.24 10.39
CA LYS A 81 6.12 -7.99 11.03
C LYS A 81 6.40 -8.99 12.14
N ALA A 82 5.41 -9.28 12.98
CA ALA A 82 5.54 -10.25 14.07
C ALA A 82 5.82 -11.69 13.58
N ARG A 83 5.50 -12.01 12.32
CA ARG A 83 5.75 -13.33 11.71
C ARG A 83 7.09 -13.44 10.97
N ARG A 84 7.82 -12.33 10.74
CA ARG A 84 9.14 -12.41 10.12
C ARG A 84 10.17 -12.77 11.20
N PRO A 85 10.98 -13.82 11.01
CA PRO A 85 12.06 -14.16 11.93
C PRO A 85 13.14 -13.07 11.97
#